data_AF-A0A0C2YWU3-F1
#
_entry.id   AF-A0A0C2YWU3-F1
#
_cell.length_a   1.000
_cell.length_b   1.000
_cell.length_c   1.000
_cell.angle_alpha   90.00
_cell.angle_beta   90.00
_cell.angle_gamma   90.00
#
_symmetry.space_group_name_H-M   'P 1'
#
loop_
_entity.id
_entity.type
_entity.pdbx_description
1 polymer ?
#
loop_
_entity_poly.entity_id
_entity_poly.type
_entity_poly.pdbx_seq_one_letter_code
_entity_poly.pdbx_strand_id
1 'polypeptide(L)'
;MKRQSAPSEPKRKSKRLQEPRKSSKTLATSSAEVELPPSNAVSQKPSKRTKHSSEDTQSPEAGAKAQDKPELSEYSSVTDATAHFSRRERLIALSQTCRNLRRFLRPYVWCRIEVLDRMIPTTVQSVMDAEPRLALELVRQLEIVTVRDPSLAEYVKVVNVMIGNHCIRDVLRELARCLALFPNLEVFRMDHIKRGPYRRKLHINQAITYGFDRYKSFPQIRSVRIPRSCYIMQKYFPNAQMFWLNG
;
A
#
# COMPACT_ATOMS: atom_id res chain seq x y z
N MET A 1 47.12 48.06 -30.32
CA MET A 1 45.71 48.49 -30.31
C MET A 1 44.85 47.43 -30.99
N LYS A 2 44.17 46.56 -30.22
CA LYS A 2 43.22 45.57 -30.75
C LYS A 2 41.87 45.82 -30.05
N ARG A 3 40.89 46.31 -30.81
CA ARG A 3 39.51 46.51 -30.37
C ARG A 3 38.83 45.13 -30.30
N GLN A 4 38.38 44.73 -29.11
CA GLN A 4 37.49 43.57 -28.96
C GLN A 4 36.05 44.07 -28.86
N SER A 5 35.24 43.54 -29.77
CA SER A 5 33.82 43.79 -30.01
C SER A 5 32.94 43.14 -28.94
N ALA A 6 31.91 43.87 -28.51
CA ALA A 6 30.91 43.43 -27.53
C ALA A 6 29.97 42.34 -28.08
N PRO A 7 29.42 41.44 -27.24
CA PRO A 7 28.46 40.44 -27.66
C PRO A 7 27.03 41.00 -27.74
N SER A 8 26.36 40.69 -28.83
CA SER A 8 24.96 41.02 -29.14
C SER A 8 23.97 40.25 -28.26
N GLU A 9 23.02 40.96 -27.64
CA GLU A 9 21.92 40.39 -26.86
C GLU A 9 20.88 39.64 -27.73
N PRO A 10 20.36 38.48 -27.27
CA PRO A 10 19.29 37.78 -27.96
C PRO A 10 17.90 38.36 -27.62
N LYS A 11 17.17 38.76 -28.66
CA LYS A 11 15.78 39.25 -28.63
C LYS A 11 14.83 38.20 -28.02
N ARG A 12 14.28 38.48 -26.83
CA ARG A 12 13.17 37.74 -26.21
C ARG A 12 11.89 37.92 -27.04
N LYS A 13 11.42 36.85 -27.70
CA LYS A 13 10.09 36.81 -28.32
C LYS A 13 9.03 36.54 -27.26
N SER A 14 8.20 37.55 -27.00
CA SER A 14 7.04 37.50 -26.11
C SER A 14 5.95 36.62 -26.73
N LYS A 15 5.71 35.42 -26.17
CA LYS A 15 4.58 34.55 -26.56
C LYS A 15 3.36 34.93 -25.69
N ARG A 16 2.41 35.57 -26.35
CA ARG A 16 1.08 35.95 -25.86
C ARG A 16 0.29 34.71 -25.43
N LEU A 17 -0.08 34.63 -24.16
CA LEU A 17 -1.07 33.67 -23.65
C LEU A 17 -2.42 33.90 -24.37
N GLN A 18 -2.97 32.86 -24.97
CA GLN A 18 -4.40 32.79 -25.30
C GLN A 18 -5.11 32.03 -24.19
N GLU A 19 -6.02 32.70 -23.50
CA GLU A 19 -6.92 32.07 -22.53
C GLU A 19 -7.99 31.23 -23.24
N PRO A 20 -8.23 29.98 -22.84
CA PRO A 20 -9.36 29.21 -23.33
C PRO A 20 -10.66 29.67 -22.68
N ARG A 21 -11.61 30.05 -23.54
CA ARG A 21 -13.00 30.42 -23.24
C ARG A 21 -13.71 29.33 -22.43
N LYS A 22 -14.28 29.72 -21.28
CA LYS A 22 -15.18 28.91 -20.46
C LYS A 22 -16.52 28.75 -21.19
N SER A 23 -16.84 27.53 -21.61
CA SER A 23 -18.19 27.16 -22.05
C SER A 23 -19.01 26.69 -20.84
N SER A 24 -19.90 27.55 -20.37
CA SER A 24 -20.92 27.23 -19.38
C SER A 24 -21.89 26.20 -19.96
N LYS A 25 -21.93 25.00 -19.38
CA LYS A 25 -22.92 23.96 -19.72
C LYS A 25 -23.81 23.75 -18.51
N THR A 26 -24.98 24.37 -18.57
CA THR A 26 -26.13 24.17 -17.69
C THR A 26 -26.63 22.73 -17.86
N LEU A 27 -26.68 21.94 -16.79
CA LEU A 27 -27.23 20.58 -16.81
C LEU A 27 -28.36 20.51 -15.80
N ALA A 28 -29.53 20.18 -16.34
CA ALA A 28 -30.81 20.12 -15.65
C ALA A 28 -30.85 18.98 -14.64
N THR A 29 -31.42 19.27 -13.48
CA THR A 29 -31.79 18.32 -12.43
C THR A 29 -33.06 17.57 -12.87
N SER A 30 -32.94 16.30 -13.24
CA SER A 30 -34.10 15.41 -13.36
C SER A 30 -34.21 14.55 -12.11
N SER A 31 -35.19 14.84 -11.26
CA SER A 31 -35.60 13.98 -10.16
C SER A 31 -36.31 12.76 -10.75
N ALA A 32 -35.65 11.60 -10.70
CA ALA A 32 -36.29 10.30 -10.95
C ALA A 32 -36.48 9.61 -9.60
N GLU A 33 -37.73 9.56 -9.19
CA GLU A 33 -38.26 8.82 -8.06
C GLU A 33 -38.14 7.32 -8.36
N VAL A 34 -37.28 6.61 -7.63
CA VAL A 34 -37.09 5.16 -7.76
C VAL A 34 -37.90 4.47 -6.67
N GLU A 35 -39.00 3.87 -7.10
CA GLU A 35 -39.88 2.99 -6.34
C GLU A 35 -39.09 1.75 -5.84
N LEU A 36 -39.12 1.51 -4.53
CA LEU A 36 -38.47 0.36 -3.89
C LEU A 36 -39.36 -0.89 -4.01
N PRO A 37 -38.84 -2.03 -4.49
CA PRO A 37 -39.59 -3.29 -4.45
C PRO A 37 -39.61 -3.92 -3.04
N PRO A 38 -40.65 -4.71 -2.72
CA PRO A 38 -40.84 -5.27 -1.39
C PRO A 38 -39.84 -6.39 -1.04
N SER A 39 -39.42 -6.34 0.24
CA SER A 39 -38.56 -7.30 0.92
C SER A 39 -39.21 -8.69 1.05
N ASN A 40 -38.74 -9.65 0.26
CA ASN A 40 -39.05 -11.07 0.46
C ASN A 40 -38.12 -11.67 1.52
N ALA A 41 -38.66 -11.92 2.71
CA ALA A 41 -38.00 -12.66 3.78
C ALA A 41 -37.97 -14.17 3.45
N VAL A 42 -36.79 -14.69 3.09
CA VAL A 42 -36.57 -16.13 2.94
C VAL A 42 -36.03 -16.70 4.25
N SER A 43 -36.89 -17.45 4.93
CA SER A 43 -36.60 -18.23 6.13
C SER A 43 -35.74 -19.45 5.78
N GLN A 44 -34.49 -19.48 6.23
CA GLN A 44 -33.60 -20.64 6.07
C GLN A 44 -33.67 -21.54 7.31
N LYS A 45 -34.07 -22.80 7.09
CA LYS A 45 -34.09 -23.89 8.08
C LYS A 45 -32.68 -24.32 8.47
N PRO A 46 -32.45 -24.77 9.72
CA PRO A 46 -31.16 -25.27 10.17
C PRO A 46 -30.84 -26.67 9.62
N SER A 47 -29.64 -26.82 9.04
CA SER A 47 -29.10 -28.08 8.52
C SER A 47 -28.49 -28.93 9.64
N LYS A 48 -28.72 -30.24 9.54
CA LYS A 48 -28.42 -31.26 10.55
C LYS A 48 -26.92 -31.53 10.68
N ARG A 49 -26.51 -31.70 11.93
CA ARG A 49 -25.18 -32.10 12.44
C ARG A 49 -24.93 -33.58 12.17
N THR A 50 -23.97 -33.90 11.31
CA THR A 50 -23.47 -35.28 11.12
C THR A 50 -22.24 -35.50 11.99
N LYS A 51 -22.34 -36.47 12.91
CA LYS A 51 -21.22 -37.05 13.68
C LYS A 51 -20.47 -38.01 12.76
N HIS A 52 -19.14 -37.94 12.73
CA HIS A 52 -18.32 -39.10 12.36
C HIS A 52 -17.20 -39.31 13.38
N SER A 53 -17.09 -40.59 13.70
CA SER A 53 -16.26 -41.25 14.70
C SER A 53 -14.80 -41.36 14.29
N SER A 54 -13.98 -41.35 15.33
CA SER A 54 -12.70 -42.04 15.53
C SER A 54 -12.39 -43.23 14.62
N GLU A 55 -11.13 -43.30 14.19
CA GLU A 55 -10.36 -44.55 14.12
C GLU A 55 -8.86 -44.27 14.25
N ASP A 56 -8.24 -44.98 15.20
CA ASP A 56 -6.81 -45.13 15.45
C ASP A 56 -6.14 -45.94 14.34
N THR A 57 -4.80 -45.80 14.17
CA THR A 57 -3.83 -46.93 14.16
C THR A 57 -2.49 -46.57 13.48
N GLN A 58 -1.47 -46.53 14.35
CA GLN A 58 -0.06 -46.99 14.27
C GLN A 58 0.86 -46.69 13.06
N SER A 59 2.01 -46.13 13.44
CA SER A 59 3.30 -46.02 12.73
C SER A 59 3.99 -47.37 12.49
N PRO A 60 5.02 -47.39 11.63
CA PRO A 60 6.35 -47.71 12.17
C PRO A 60 7.48 -46.79 11.67
N GLU A 61 8.51 -46.75 12.51
CA GLU A 61 9.78 -46.02 12.40
C GLU A 61 10.70 -46.56 11.31
N ALA A 62 11.42 -45.67 10.62
CA ALA A 62 12.74 -45.96 10.08
C ALA A 62 13.54 -44.66 9.92
N GLY A 63 14.70 -44.60 10.59
CA GLY A 63 15.53 -43.43 10.75
C GLY A 63 16.15 -42.88 9.46
N ALA A 64 16.09 -41.56 9.34
CA ALA A 64 16.99 -40.77 8.51
C ALA A 64 17.46 -39.56 9.34
N LYS A 65 18.76 -39.43 9.54
CA LYS A 65 19.39 -38.24 10.13
C LYS A 65 19.27 -37.08 9.14
N ALA A 66 18.15 -36.37 9.19
CA ALA A 66 17.97 -35.10 8.50
C ALA A 66 18.65 -34.00 9.31
N GLN A 67 19.62 -33.32 8.69
CA GLN A 67 20.16 -32.07 9.21
C GLN A 67 19.06 -31.02 9.12
N ASP A 68 18.39 -30.82 10.25
CA ASP A 68 17.32 -29.86 10.45
C ASP A 68 17.92 -28.45 10.46
N LYS A 69 18.05 -27.86 9.26
CA LYS A 69 18.44 -26.46 9.09
C LYS A 69 17.18 -25.64 9.41
N PRO A 70 17.17 -24.77 10.43
CA PRO A 70 15.96 -24.09 10.84
C PRO A 70 15.55 -23.06 9.78
N GLU A 71 14.71 -23.48 8.84
CA GLU A 71 14.03 -22.67 7.83
C GLU A 71 12.85 -21.91 8.47
N LEU A 72 13.07 -21.35 9.66
CA LEU A 72 12.04 -20.90 10.60
C LEU A 72 11.70 -19.40 10.52
N SER A 73 12.27 -18.66 9.56
CA SER A 73 12.22 -17.19 9.58
C SER A 73 11.08 -16.55 8.79
N GLU A 74 10.55 -17.19 7.74
CA GLU A 74 9.65 -16.50 6.81
C GLU A 74 8.16 -16.76 7.10
N TYR A 75 7.83 -17.97 7.58
CA TYR A 75 6.47 -18.41 7.86
C TYR A 75 5.79 -17.63 9.00
N SER A 76 6.56 -17.22 10.01
CA SER A 76 6.05 -16.42 11.14
C SER A 76 5.59 -15.02 10.70
N SER A 77 6.22 -14.43 9.67
CA SER A 77 5.86 -13.07 9.23
C SER A 77 4.52 -13.00 8.49
N VAL A 78 4.15 -14.09 7.81
CA VAL A 78 2.95 -14.15 6.98
C VAL A 78 1.69 -14.38 7.82
N THR A 79 1.78 -15.24 8.84
CA THR A 79 0.68 -15.47 9.78
C THR A 79 0.39 -14.23 10.60
N ASP A 80 1.44 -13.50 11.02
CA ASP A 80 1.34 -12.24 11.73
C ASP A 80 0.60 -11.16 10.91
N ALA A 81 0.97 -10.97 9.64
CA ALA A 81 0.29 -10.03 8.74
C ALA A 81 -1.22 -10.33 8.57
N THR A 82 -1.58 -11.62 8.44
CA THR A 82 -2.98 -12.03 8.27
C THR A 82 -3.79 -11.79 9.56
N ALA A 83 -3.19 -12.06 10.72
CA ALA A 83 -3.80 -11.82 12.02
C ALA A 83 -4.00 -10.31 12.27
N HIS A 84 -3.02 -9.49 11.91
CA HIS A 84 -3.11 -8.03 11.99
C HIS A 84 -4.21 -7.46 11.09
N PHE A 85 -4.30 -7.91 9.85
CA PHE A 85 -5.38 -7.51 8.95
C PHE A 85 -6.76 -7.86 9.54
N SER A 86 -6.93 -9.11 9.99
CA SER A 86 -8.17 -9.57 10.62
C SER A 86 -8.55 -8.74 11.85
N ARG A 87 -7.56 -8.38 12.68
CA ARG A 87 -7.75 -7.50 13.83
C ARG A 87 -8.19 -6.11 13.38
N ARG A 88 -7.52 -5.52 12.38
CA ARG A 88 -7.86 -4.19 11.84
C ARG A 88 -9.30 -4.15 11.34
N GLU A 89 -9.73 -5.14 10.56
CA GLU A 89 -11.11 -5.24 10.07
C GLU A 89 -12.13 -5.32 11.20
N ARG A 90 -11.85 -6.11 12.25
CA ARG A 90 -12.70 -6.14 13.46
C ARG A 90 -12.78 -4.79 14.17
N LEU A 91 -11.65 -4.09 14.30
CA LEU A 91 -11.63 -2.76 14.92
C LEU A 91 -12.40 -1.72 14.09
N ILE A 92 -12.29 -1.79 12.75
CA ILE A 92 -13.06 -0.95 11.85
C ILE A 92 -14.55 -1.25 12.00
N ALA A 93 -14.96 -2.51 11.92
CA ALA A 93 -16.35 -2.91 12.09
C ALA A 93 -16.91 -2.46 13.45
N LEU A 94 -16.16 -2.63 14.52
CA LEU A 94 -16.55 -2.18 15.86
C LEU A 94 -16.67 -0.65 15.95
N SER A 95 -15.78 0.09 15.28
CA SER A 95 -15.84 1.56 15.20
C SER A 95 -17.01 2.09 14.36
N GLN A 96 -17.58 1.24 13.50
CA GLN A 96 -18.78 1.54 12.71
C GLN A 96 -20.05 1.29 13.51
N THR A 97 -20.09 0.23 14.33
CA THR A 97 -21.26 -0.10 15.16
C THR A 97 -21.37 0.78 16.40
N CYS A 98 -20.26 1.27 16.96
CA CYS A 98 -20.26 2.10 18.17
C CYS A 98 -19.49 3.41 18.00
N ARG A 99 -20.21 4.54 17.90
CA ARG A 99 -19.63 5.90 17.78
C ARG A 99 -18.69 6.24 18.95
N ASN A 100 -19.01 5.80 20.16
CA ASN A 100 -18.17 6.05 21.35
C ASN A 100 -16.83 5.32 21.29
N LEU A 101 -16.77 4.15 20.65
CA LEU A 101 -15.52 3.40 20.49
C LEU A 101 -14.64 3.99 19.37
N ARG A 102 -15.23 4.69 18.39
CA ARG A 102 -14.47 5.26 17.26
C ARG A 102 -13.28 6.10 17.71
N ARG A 103 -13.45 7.00 18.68
CA ARG A 103 -12.36 7.85 19.19
C ARG A 103 -11.22 7.05 19.81
N PHE A 104 -11.53 5.93 20.45
CA PHE A 104 -10.56 5.08 21.13
C PHE A 104 -9.86 4.11 20.19
N LEU A 105 -10.58 3.60 19.18
CA LEU A 105 -10.06 2.59 18.24
C LEU A 105 -9.28 3.21 17.08
N ARG A 106 -9.53 4.49 16.77
CA ARG A 106 -8.91 5.18 15.63
C ARG A 106 -7.37 5.17 15.65
N PRO A 107 -6.69 5.44 16.78
CA PRO A 107 -5.23 5.31 16.85
C PRO A 107 -4.76 3.89 16.53
N TYR A 108 -5.47 2.86 16.99
CA TYR A 108 -5.09 1.46 16.76
C TYR A 108 -5.30 1.02 15.31
N VAL A 109 -6.36 1.52 14.64
CA VAL A 109 -6.65 1.20 13.24
C VAL A 109 -5.60 1.82 12.29
N TRP A 110 -5.12 3.02 12.62
CA TRP A 110 -4.22 3.80 11.75
C TRP A 110 -2.76 3.77 12.21
N CYS A 111 -2.44 3.08 13.30
CA CYS A 111 -1.06 2.87 13.74
C CYS A 111 -0.21 2.18 12.66
N ARG A 112 -0.84 1.39 11.80
CA ARG A 112 -0.19 0.62 10.76
C ARG A 112 -0.95 0.72 9.44
N ILE A 113 -0.27 1.15 8.38
CA ILE A 113 -0.77 1.12 7.00
C ILE A 113 -0.27 -0.17 6.37
N GLU A 114 -1.19 -1.03 5.95
CA GLU A 114 -0.87 -2.29 5.29
C GLU A 114 -1.59 -2.41 3.96
N VAL A 115 -0.82 -2.79 2.94
CA VAL A 115 -1.32 -3.12 1.61
C VAL A 115 -0.55 -4.32 1.11
N LEU A 116 -1.14 -5.51 1.25
CA LEU A 116 -0.54 -6.80 0.90
C LEU A 116 -1.46 -7.55 -0.07
N ASP A 117 -0.90 -8.41 -0.92
CA ASP A 117 -1.66 -9.20 -1.91
C ASP A 117 -2.85 -9.97 -1.30
N ARG A 118 -2.64 -10.54 -0.11
CA ARG A 118 -3.65 -11.33 0.61
C ARG A 118 -4.85 -10.54 1.12
N MET A 119 -4.78 -9.21 1.15
CA MET A 119 -5.91 -8.36 1.54
C MET A 119 -6.95 -8.25 0.43
N ILE A 120 -6.58 -8.54 -0.81
CA ILE A 120 -7.51 -8.49 -1.93
C ILE A 120 -8.20 -9.85 -2.00
N PRO A 121 -9.53 -9.93 -1.82
CA PRO A 121 -10.24 -11.19 -2.00
C PRO A 121 -10.02 -11.65 -3.44
N THR A 122 -9.19 -12.68 -3.60
CA THR A 122 -8.99 -13.38 -4.87
C THR A 122 -10.24 -14.18 -5.15
N THR A 123 -11.23 -13.53 -5.79
CA THR A 123 -12.15 -14.30 -6.62
C THR A 123 -11.32 -14.96 -7.72
N VAL A 124 -11.68 -16.20 -8.07
CA VAL A 124 -10.89 -17.15 -8.89
C VAL A 124 -10.44 -16.57 -10.25
N GLN A 125 -11.00 -15.44 -10.67
CA GLN A 125 -10.91 -14.96 -12.05
C GLN A 125 -9.85 -13.88 -12.36
N SER A 126 -9.09 -13.31 -11.43
CA SER A 126 -8.03 -12.40 -11.88
C SER A 126 -6.87 -12.18 -10.92
N VAL A 127 -5.91 -13.12 -10.95
CA VAL A 127 -4.56 -12.84 -10.47
C VAL A 127 -3.97 -11.65 -11.22
N MET A 128 -4.32 -11.45 -12.51
CA MET A 128 -3.83 -10.35 -13.36
C MET A 128 -4.19 -8.95 -12.81
N ASP A 129 -5.28 -8.81 -12.05
CA ASP A 129 -5.78 -7.51 -11.54
C ASP A 129 -5.30 -7.14 -10.12
N ALA A 130 -4.41 -7.92 -9.52
CA ALA A 130 -3.93 -7.62 -8.17
C ALA A 130 -3.10 -6.32 -8.10
N GLU A 131 -2.19 -6.08 -9.07
CA GLU A 131 -1.30 -4.91 -8.99
C GLU A 131 -2.05 -3.56 -9.05
N PRO A 132 -3.03 -3.35 -9.97
CA PRO A 132 -3.82 -2.12 -9.95
C PRO A 132 -4.62 -1.93 -8.66
N ARG A 133 -5.16 -3.02 -8.11
CA ARG A 133 -5.92 -2.98 -6.84
C ARG A 133 -5.03 -2.62 -5.65
N LEU A 134 -3.81 -3.16 -5.58
CA LEU A 134 -2.83 -2.79 -4.55
C LEU A 134 -2.45 -1.32 -4.66
N ALA A 135 -2.17 -0.84 -5.87
CA ALA A 135 -1.85 0.57 -6.11
C ALA A 135 -3.01 1.48 -5.67
N LEU A 136 -4.24 1.15 -6.07
CA LEU A 136 -5.44 1.90 -5.72
C LEU A 136 -5.67 1.92 -4.21
N GLU A 137 -5.58 0.77 -3.55
CA GLU A 137 -5.80 0.66 -2.10
C GLU A 137 -4.73 1.41 -1.31
N LEU A 138 -3.47 1.36 -1.75
CA LEU A 138 -2.39 2.15 -1.17
C LEU A 138 -2.67 3.64 -1.27
N VAL A 139 -2.97 4.14 -2.48
CA VAL A 139 -3.27 5.56 -2.67
C VAL A 139 -4.51 5.97 -1.84
N ARG A 140 -5.54 5.14 -1.79
CA ARG A 140 -6.74 5.40 -0.98
C ARG A 140 -6.42 5.54 0.50
N GLN A 141 -5.65 4.62 1.08
CA GLN A 141 -5.26 4.69 2.50
C GLN A 141 -4.38 5.91 2.78
N LEU A 142 -3.42 6.21 1.89
CA LEU A 142 -2.56 7.39 1.99
C LEU A 142 -3.36 8.69 1.91
N GLU A 143 -4.35 8.78 1.01
CA GLU A 143 -5.24 9.93 0.86
C GLU A 143 -6.09 10.15 2.12
N ILE A 144 -6.63 9.08 2.70
CA ILE A 144 -7.40 9.17 3.94
C ILE A 144 -6.56 9.81 5.06
N VAL A 145 -5.33 9.32 5.24
CA VAL A 145 -4.46 9.74 6.34
C VAL A 145 -3.84 11.12 6.11
N THR A 146 -3.63 11.53 4.86
CA THR A 146 -2.91 12.79 4.56
C THR A 146 -3.78 13.93 4.04
N VAL A 147 -4.94 13.64 3.44
CA VAL A 147 -5.82 14.64 2.82
C VAL A 147 -7.15 14.73 3.56
N ARG A 148 -7.84 13.60 3.75
CA ARG A 148 -9.19 13.63 4.34
C ARG A 148 -9.16 13.92 5.82
N ASP A 149 -8.18 13.37 6.52
CA ASP A 149 -8.07 13.49 7.96
C ASP A 149 -6.60 13.49 8.41
N PRO A 150 -5.89 14.62 8.26
CA PRO A 150 -4.46 14.71 8.53
C PRO A 150 -4.08 14.45 9.99
N SER A 151 -5.03 14.55 10.93
CA SER A 151 -4.79 14.17 12.33
C SER A 151 -4.48 12.68 12.49
N LEU A 152 -4.82 11.83 11.50
CA LEU A 152 -4.44 10.42 11.51
C LEU A 152 -2.94 10.20 11.32
N ALA A 153 -2.23 11.13 10.69
CA ALA A 153 -0.81 11.01 10.39
C ALA A 153 0.04 10.84 11.66
N GLU A 154 -0.39 11.42 12.79
CA GLU A 154 0.30 11.32 14.07
C GLU A 154 0.28 9.89 14.64
N TYR A 155 -0.69 9.07 14.25
CA TYR A 155 -0.79 7.70 14.75
C TYR A 155 0.06 6.72 13.95
N VAL A 156 0.40 7.02 12.69
CA VAL A 156 1.11 6.08 11.81
C VAL A 156 2.53 5.82 12.30
N LYS A 157 2.80 4.60 12.73
CA LYS A 157 4.12 4.11 13.14
C LYS A 157 4.76 3.14 12.18
N VAL A 158 3.93 2.40 11.44
CA VAL A 158 4.37 1.33 10.55
C VAL A 158 3.71 1.46 9.19
N VAL A 159 4.51 1.40 8.12
CA VAL A 159 4.03 1.29 6.75
C VAL A 159 4.58 0.00 6.16
N ASN A 160 3.69 -0.91 5.76
CA ASN A 160 4.01 -2.20 5.16
C ASN A 160 3.28 -2.35 3.82
N VAL A 161 4.00 -2.22 2.72
CA VAL A 161 3.40 -2.09 1.39
C VAL A 161 4.00 -3.06 0.40
N MET A 162 3.14 -3.68 -0.39
CA MET A 162 3.51 -4.48 -1.53
C MET A 162 3.22 -3.69 -2.80
N ILE A 163 4.27 -3.44 -3.59
CA ILE A 163 4.20 -2.61 -4.79
C ILE A 163 4.34 -3.48 -6.04
N GLY A 164 3.39 -3.33 -6.96
CA GLY A 164 3.44 -3.94 -8.29
C GLY A 164 4.13 -3.04 -9.33
N ASN A 165 4.16 -3.49 -10.57
CA ASN A 165 4.69 -2.68 -11.68
C ASN A 165 3.65 -1.68 -12.20
N HIS A 166 2.37 -1.91 -11.92
CA HIS A 166 1.30 -0.98 -12.28
C HIS A 166 1.51 0.41 -11.66
N CYS A 167 1.65 1.43 -12.51
CA CYS A 167 1.80 2.84 -12.11
C CYS A 167 2.88 3.10 -11.05
N ILE A 168 3.94 2.26 -11.00
CA ILE A 168 4.94 2.27 -9.92
C ILE A 168 5.58 3.64 -9.68
N ARG A 169 5.79 4.43 -10.74
CA ARG A 169 6.35 5.78 -10.64
C ARG A 169 5.44 6.72 -9.85
N ASP A 170 4.15 6.71 -10.14
CA ASP A 170 3.17 7.58 -9.48
C ASP A 170 2.90 7.11 -8.06
N VAL A 171 2.81 5.79 -7.85
CA VAL A 171 2.65 5.17 -6.52
C VAL A 171 3.84 5.50 -5.61
N LEU A 172 5.09 5.35 -6.08
CA LEU A 172 6.28 5.65 -5.27
C LEU A 172 6.42 7.14 -4.98
N ARG A 173 6.04 8.02 -5.92
CA ARG A 173 6.01 9.46 -5.69
C ARG A 173 5.01 9.81 -4.59
N GLU A 174 3.81 9.24 -4.66
CA GLU A 174 2.76 9.50 -3.67
C GLU A 174 3.11 8.92 -2.30
N LEU A 175 3.69 7.72 -2.28
CA LEU A 175 4.22 7.11 -1.07
C LEU A 175 5.26 8.01 -0.42
N ALA A 176 6.29 8.43 -1.16
CA ALA A 176 7.33 9.32 -0.65
C ALA A 176 6.76 10.63 -0.09
N ARG A 177 5.77 11.23 -0.77
CA ARG A 177 5.05 12.41 -0.28
C ARG A 177 4.41 12.16 1.08
N CYS A 178 3.70 11.04 1.24
CA CYS A 178 3.01 10.74 2.48
C CYS A 178 3.95 10.34 3.62
N LEU A 179 5.05 9.62 3.34
CA LEU A 179 6.05 9.27 4.35
C LEU A 179 6.64 10.54 5.01
N ALA A 180 6.82 11.61 4.26
CA ALA A 180 7.30 12.89 4.79
C ALA A 180 6.29 13.57 5.74
N LEU A 181 5.02 13.19 5.68
CA LEU A 181 3.93 13.73 6.52
C LEU A 181 3.68 12.91 7.78
N PHE A 182 4.35 11.78 7.98
CA PHE A 182 4.16 10.91 9.14
C PHE A 182 5.26 11.16 10.18
N PRO A 183 5.00 11.97 11.23
CA PRO A 183 6.03 12.37 12.19
C PRO A 183 6.51 11.20 13.06
N ASN A 184 5.63 10.23 13.33
CA ASN A 184 5.89 9.10 14.22
C ASN A 184 6.19 7.79 13.48
N LEU A 185 6.50 7.87 12.17
CA LEU A 185 6.80 6.69 11.38
C LEU A 185 8.17 6.12 11.74
N GLU A 186 8.18 4.93 12.32
CA GLU A 186 9.40 4.25 12.79
C GLU A 186 9.83 3.13 11.84
N VAL A 187 8.87 2.41 11.25
CA VAL A 187 9.12 1.19 10.47
C VAL A 187 8.56 1.34 9.06
N PHE A 188 9.43 1.16 8.06
CA PHE A 188 9.06 1.10 6.65
C PHE A 188 9.40 -0.27 6.07
N ARG A 189 8.39 -0.97 5.56
CA ARG A 189 8.53 -2.25 4.87
C ARG A 189 7.95 -2.12 3.47
N MET A 190 8.74 -2.49 2.49
CA MET A 190 8.32 -2.54 1.10
C MET A 190 8.68 -3.91 0.55
N ASP A 191 7.73 -4.53 -0.13
CA ASP A 191 7.97 -5.70 -0.97
C ASP A 191 7.61 -5.37 -2.42
N HIS A 192 8.26 -6.05 -3.37
CA HIS A 192 8.03 -5.85 -4.80
C HIS A 192 7.53 -7.14 -5.43
N ILE A 193 6.40 -7.05 -6.14
CA ILE A 193 5.80 -8.20 -6.83
C ILE A 193 6.65 -8.54 -8.06
N LYS A 194 7.41 -9.63 -7.96
CA LYS A 194 8.16 -10.22 -9.08
C LYS A 194 7.21 -11.10 -9.93
N ARG A 195 6.44 -10.51 -10.84
CA ARG A 195 5.57 -11.29 -11.75
C ARG A 195 6.20 -11.55 -13.11
N GLY A 196 6.66 -12.79 -13.28
CA GLY A 196 6.97 -13.43 -14.56
C GLY A 196 8.28 -12.99 -15.23
N PRO A 197 8.91 -13.87 -16.03
CA PRO A 197 10.18 -13.59 -16.70
C PRO A 197 10.08 -12.59 -17.87
N TYR A 198 8.85 -12.29 -18.34
CA TYR A 198 8.61 -11.53 -19.57
C TYR A 198 8.15 -10.09 -19.38
N ARG A 199 7.92 -9.63 -18.14
CA ARG A 199 7.58 -8.22 -17.92
C ARG A 199 8.86 -7.40 -18.00
N ARG A 200 8.88 -6.44 -18.95
CA ARG A 200 9.93 -5.43 -19.11
C ARG A 200 10.42 -5.05 -17.72
N LYS A 201 11.72 -5.26 -17.45
CA LYS A 201 12.36 -4.84 -16.20
C LYS A 201 12.17 -3.32 -16.11
N LEU A 202 11.04 -2.87 -15.54
CA LEU A 202 10.89 -1.48 -15.20
C LEU A 202 12.02 -1.21 -14.22
N HIS A 203 12.80 -0.18 -14.50
CA HIS A 203 13.88 0.23 -13.64
C HIS A 203 13.27 0.79 -12.35
N ILE A 204 12.91 -0.09 -11.41
CA ILE A 204 12.38 0.29 -10.10
C ILE A 204 13.28 1.34 -9.43
N ASN A 205 14.59 1.25 -9.63
CA ASN A 205 15.55 2.25 -9.20
C ASN A 205 15.33 3.64 -9.80
N GLN A 206 14.96 3.74 -11.08
CA GLN A 206 14.60 5.02 -11.70
C GLN A 206 13.29 5.56 -11.10
N ALA A 207 12.30 4.69 -10.88
CA ALA A 207 11.03 5.08 -10.26
C ALA A 207 11.21 5.54 -8.80
N ILE A 208 12.05 4.84 -8.03
CA ILE A 208 12.46 5.22 -6.67
C ILE A 208 13.16 6.56 -6.70
N THR A 209 14.17 6.73 -7.57
CA THR A 209 14.92 7.99 -7.71
C THR A 209 13.98 9.15 -8.00
N TYR A 210 13.10 8.98 -9.00
CA TYR A 210 12.11 9.99 -9.37
C TYR A 210 11.14 10.35 -8.23
N GLY A 211 10.65 9.35 -7.48
CA GLY A 211 9.69 9.57 -6.40
C GLY A 211 10.30 10.16 -5.14
N PHE A 212 11.46 9.65 -4.72
CA PHE A 212 12.05 9.93 -3.42
C PHE A 212 13.06 11.09 -3.42
N ASP A 213 13.70 11.44 -4.55
CA ASP A 213 14.68 12.54 -4.61
C ASP A 213 14.09 13.90 -4.19
N ARG A 214 12.76 14.07 -4.32
CA ARG A 214 12.07 15.30 -3.89
C ARG A 214 12.09 15.55 -2.39
N TYR A 215 12.21 14.50 -1.58
CA TYR A 215 12.07 14.58 -0.12
C TYR A 215 13.42 14.51 0.62
N LYS A 216 14.53 14.36 -0.11
CA LYS A 216 15.93 14.24 0.37
C LYS A 216 16.19 13.09 1.35
N SER A 217 15.46 13.00 2.46
CA SER A 217 15.62 11.99 3.51
C SER A 217 14.39 11.88 4.43
N PHE A 218 14.24 10.73 5.07
CA PHE A 218 13.21 10.41 6.07
C PHE A 218 13.89 10.02 7.40
N PRO A 219 14.32 11.01 8.20
CA PRO A 219 15.10 10.76 9.43
C PRO A 219 14.29 10.12 10.56
N GLN A 220 12.95 10.14 10.51
CA GLN A 220 12.10 9.51 11.53
C GLN A 220 12.11 7.97 11.45
N ILE A 221 12.42 7.42 10.28
CA ILE A 221 12.36 5.98 10.03
C ILE A 221 13.64 5.30 10.56
N ARG A 222 13.47 4.35 11.47
CA ARG A 222 14.56 3.64 12.15
C ARG A 222 14.76 2.21 11.65
N SER A 223 13.73 1.61 11.08
CA SER A 223 13.71 0.22 10.65
C SER A 223 13.22 0.12 9.21
N VAL A 224 14.04 -0.42 8.31
CA VAL A 224 13.75 -0.47 6.88
C VAL A 224 13.90 -1.90 6.37
N ARG A 225 12.84 -2.45 5.79
CA ARG A 225 12.85 -3.75 5.10
C ARG A 225 12.46 -3.54 3.65
N ILE A 226 13.35 -3.82 2.70
CA ILE A 226 13.13 -3.56 1.26
C ILE A 226 13.66 -4.72 0.43
N PRO A 227 13.21 -4.93 -0.82
CA PRO A 227 13.79 -5.95 -1.68
C PRO A 227 15.22 -5.58 -2.08
N ARG A 228 16.08 -6.57 -2.32
CA ARG A 228 17.46 -6.33 -2.82
C ARG A 228 17.50 -5.44 -4.08
N SER A 229 16.48 -5.55 -4.94
CA SER A 229 16.36 -4.72 -6.15
C SER A 229 16.16 -3.23 -5.87
N CYS A 230 15.85 -2.84 -4.63
CA CYS A 230 15.53 -1.48 -4.21
C CYS A 230 16.60 -0.89 -3.29
N TYR A 231 17.81 -1.45 -3.23
CA TYR A 231 18.88 -1.03 -2.32
C TYR A 231 19.19 0.47 -2.39
N ILE A 232 18.95 1.13 -3.54
CA ILE A 232 19.12 2.57 -3.71
C ILE A 232 18.28 3.41 -2.74
N MET A 233 17.21 2.84 -2.15
CA MET A 233 16.41 3.54 -1.15
C MET A 233 17.16 3.81 0.15
N GLN A 234 18.25 3.09 0.44
CA GLN A 234 19.03 3.26 1.66
C GLN A 234 19.47 4.72 1.87
N LYS A 235 19.80 5.42 0.78
CA LYS A 235 20.24 6.83 0.84
C LYS A 235 19.19 7.79 1.44
N TYR A 236 17.91 7.41 1.41
CA TYR A 236 16.83 8.25 1.94
C TYR A 236 16.52 7.97 3.42
N PHE A 237 17.10 6.97 4.06
CA PHE A 237 16.83 6.64 5.47
C PHE A 237 18.12 6.75 6.30
N PRO A 238 18.62 7.99 6.56
CA PRO A 238 19.92 8.19 7.18
C PRO A 238 20.00 7.67 8.63
N ASN A 239 18.86 7.59 9.32
CA ASN A 239 18.78 7.16 10.72
C ASN A 239 18.32 5.71 10.90
N ALA A 240 18.19 4.95 9.80
CA ALA A 240 17.76 3.57 9.89
C ALA A 240 18.90 2.70 10.47
N GLN A 241 18.65 2.18 11.67
CA GLN A 241 19.57 1.33 12.43
C GLN A 241 19.53 -0.11 11.95
N MET A 242 18.36 -0.53 11.48
CA MET A 242 18.14 -1.88 10.99
C MET A 242 17.68 -1.83 9.53
N PHE A 243 18.48 -2.47 8.68
CA PHE A 243 18.20 -2.65 7.26
C PHE A 243 18.14 -4.14 6.93
N TRP A 244 17.00 -4.59 6.42
CA TRP A 244 16.85 -5.94 5.92
C TRP A 244 16.58 -5.92 4.42
N LEU A 245 17.39 -6.66 3.67
CA LEU A 245 17.21 -6.85 2.25
C LEU A 245 16.50 -8.17 1.99
N ASN A 246 15.30 -8.11 1.42
CA ASN A 246 14.51 -9.28 1.08
C ASN A 246 14.85 -9.80 -0.33
N GLY A 247 14.98 -11.12 -0.43
CA GLY A 247 14.79 -11.90 -1.66
C GLY A 247 15.98 -12.09 -2.57
#